data_AF-A0A2N5LJY7-F1
#
_entry.id   AF-A0A2N5LJY7-F1
#
_cell.length_a   1.000
_cell.length_b   1.000
_cell.length_c   1.000
_cell.angle_alpha   90.00
_cell.angle_beta   90.00
_cell.angle_gamma   90.00
#
_symmetry.space_group_name_H-M   'P 1'
#
loop_
_entity.id
_entity.type
_entity.pdbx_description
1 polymer ?
#
loop_
_entity_poly.entity_id
_entity_poly.type
_entity_poly.pdbx_seq_one_letter_code
_entity_poly.pdbx_strand_id
1 'polypeptide(L)'
;MSDDWIYIGADIYRYEWSKIGKTTRGLNTRHTSSQNPGYFIYTAYNIVRGDVHEIETKLLNRVESIFSDRRLLHFSTGSKSECFFLNPNEITYVVEDFIEEQYSSCVFYEDLPHTPISRYQCDPHVYRMFEKSNTSFGLGQNSTHLFNDNMGYGVGQNIDPSLDEDIEFWHDKTPTDPPNNLGLSRNNYFSGNQIQHETDLGDGNFVDHSTGMHGYRYEDGSVEWRE
;
A
#
# COMPACT_ATOMS: atom_id res chain seq x y z
N MET A 1 -10.08 -0.28 15.09
CA MET A 1 -8.94 -0.14 14.15
C MET A 1 -8.96 1.26 13.58
N SER A 2 -7.79 1.80 13.26
CA SER A 2 -7.70 3.12 12.64
C SER A 2 -8.20 3.05 11.19
N ASP A 3 -8.79 4.14 10.69
CA ASP A 3 -9.11 4.30 9.27
C ASP A 3 -7.90 4.82 8.46
N ASP A 4 -6.78 5.04 9.15
CA ASP A 4 -5.54 5.49 8.56
C ASP A 4 -4.68 4.33 8.07
N TRP A 5 -4.28 4.38 6.81
CA TRP A 5 -3.47 3.35 6.17
C TRP A 5 -2.43 3.96 5.26
N ILE A 6 -1.24 3.35 5.23
CA ILE A 6 -0.28 3.45 4.13
C ILE A 6 -0.44 2.20 3.28
N TYR A 7 -0.53 2.35 1.96
CA TYR A 7 -0.70 1.24 1.05
C TYR A 7 0.21 1.36 -0.17
N ILE A 8 0.51 0.19 -0.75
CA ILE A 8 1.21 0.06 -2.02
C ILE A 8 0.20 -0.39 -3.05
N GLY A 9 -0.03 0.44 -4.06
CA GLY A 9 -0.78 0.09 -5.25
C GLY A 9 0.13 -0.51 -6.32
N ALA A 10 -0.39 -1.48 -7.04
CA ALA A 10 0.26 -2.12 -8.18
C ALA A 10 -0.68 -2.11 -9.38
N ASP A 11 -0.15 -2.45 -10.55
CA ASP A 11 -0.91 -2.55 -11.80
C ASP A 11 -0.61 -3.92 -12.43
N ILE A 12 -1.65 -4.73 -12.65
CA ILE A 12 -1.52 -6.10 -13.16
C ILE A 12 -0.87 -6.18 -14.55
N TYR A 13 -0.80 -5.07 -15.28
CA TYR A 13 -0.17 -4.99 -16.60
C TYR A 13 1.21 -4.32 -16.56
N ARG A 14 1.63 -3.75 -15.42
CA ARG A 14 2.88 -2.98 -15.28
C ARG A 14 3.65 -3.39 -14.02
N TYR A 15 4.46 -4.44 -14.13
CA TYR A 15 5.18 -5.04 -12.98
C TYR A 15 6.25 -4.15 -12.35
N GLU A 16 6.82 -3.23 -13.12
CA GLU A 16 7.80 -2.24 -12.64
C GLU A 16 7.13 -0.93 -12.26
N TRP A 17 5.84 -0.94 -11.95
CA TRP A 17 5.11 0.24 -11.51
C TRP A 17 4.47 -0.02 -10.14
N SER A 18 4.61 0.98 -9.27
CA SER A 18 3.96 0.98 -7.97
C SER A 18 3.58 2.41 -7.57
N LYS A 19 2.60 2.51 -6.68
CA LYS A 19 2.18 3.76 -6.05
C LYS A 19 2.21 3.59 -4.55
N ILE A 20 2.88 4.49 -3.84
CA ILE A 20 2.65 4.64 -2.41
C ILE A 20 1.43 5.55 -2.25
N GLY A 21 0.52 5.21 -1.37
CA GLY A 21 -0.61 6.08 -1.08
C GLY A 21 -1.06 5.95 0.36
N LYS A 22 -1.88 6.91 0.78
CA LYS A 22 -2.53 6.90 2.07
C LYS A 22 -4.04 7.05 1.99
N THR A 23 -4.72 6.66 3.06
CA THR A 23 -6.14 6.95 3.28
C THR A 23 -6.40 7.18 4.74
N THR A 24 -7.41 8.00 5.05
CA THR A 24 -7.95 8.27 6.38
C THR A 24 -9.43 7.86 6.48
N ARG A 25 -9.92 7.12 5.48
CA ARG A 25 -11.33 6.72 5.30
C ARG A 25 -11.48 5.20 5.20
N GLY A 26 -10.44 4.45 5.56
CA GLY A 26 -10.37 3.01 5.40
C GLY A 26 -9.82 2.57 4.04
N LEU A 27 -9.22 1.38 4.00
CA LEU A 27 -8.56 0.83 2.82
C LEU A 27 -9.53 0.47 1.69
N ASN A 28 -10.76 0.10 2.06
CA ASN A 28 -11.84 -0.25 1.13
C ASN A 28 -12.30 0.95 0.27
N THR A 29 -11.91 2.20 0.55
CA THR A 29 -12.21 3.32 -0.35
C THR A 29 -11.14 3.51 -1.43
N ARG A 30 -10.03 2.76 -1.37
CA ARG A 30 -8.86 2.91 -2.26
C ARG A 30 -8.53 1.68 -3.08
N HIS A 31 -9.30 0.60 -2.92
CA HIS A 31 -9.01 -0.69 -3.56
C HIS A 31 -9.23 -0.73 -5.08
N THR A 32 -9.78 0.32 -5.68
CA THR A 32 -10.05 0.42 -7.13
C THR A 32 -9.57 1.76 -7.68
N SER A 33 -9.22 1.80 -8.97
CA SER A 33 -8.92 3.04 -9.70
C SER A 33 -9.67 3.06 -11.02
N SER A 34 -10.50 4.08 -11.22
CA SER A 34 -11.31 4.19 -12.43
C SER A 34 -10.51 4.49 -13.69
N GLN A 35 -9.36 5.15 -13.53
CA GLN A 35 -8.46 5.53 -14.62
C GLN A 35 -7.41 4.44 -14.89
N ASN A 36 -7.32 3.43 -14.02
CA ASN A 36 -6.43 2.30 -14.20
C ASN A 36 -7.14 0.99 -13.80
N PRO A 37 -7.80 0.30 -14.75
CA PRO A 37 -8.51 -0.94 -14.47
C PRO A 37 -7.60 -2.10 -14.07
N GLY A 38 -6.28 -1.99 -14.31
CA GLY A 38 -5.29 -2.95 -13.83
C GLY A 38 -4.87 -2.71 -12.38
N TYR A 39 -5.31 -1.60 -11.78
CA TYR A 39 -4.89 -1.19 -10.45
C TYR A 39 -5.49 -2.06 -9.34
N PHE A 40 -4.66 -2.42 -8.38
CA PHE A 40 -5.08 -3.06 -7.14
C PHE A 40 -4.16 -2.63 -5.99
N ILE A 41 -4.65 -2.74 -4.76
CA ILE A 41 -3.81 -2.61 -3.57
C ILE A 41 -3.02 -3.90 -3.43
N TYR A 42 -1.71 -3.82 -3.53
CA TYR A 42 -0.77 -4.92 -3.36
C TYR A 42 -0.63 -5.30 -1.88
N THR A 43 -0.25 -4.35 -1.04
CA THR A 43 -0.14 -4.51 0.42
C THR A 43 -0.47 -3.21 1.14
N ALA A 44 -0.82 -3.26 2.43
CA ALA A 44 -1.10 -2.07 3.23
C ALA A 44 -0.87 -2.27 4.73
N TYR A 45 -0.56 -1.18 5.43
CA TYR A 45 -0.21 -1.13 6.85
C TYR A 45 -1.16 -0.19 7.59
N ASN A 46 -1.78 -0.66 8.67
CA ASN A 46 -2.68 0.16 9.47
C ASN A 46 -1.88 1.09 10.38
N ILE A 47 -2.09 2.39 10.24
CA ILE A 47 -1.43 3.41 11.05
C ILE A 47 -2.32 3.72 12.24
N VAL A 48 -1.97 3.18 13.41
CA VAL A 48 -2.79 3.25 14.62
C VAL A 48 -2.49 4.47 15.48
N ARG A 49 -1.34 5.12 15.23
CA ARG A 49 -0.85 6.31 15.93
C ARG A 49 0.00 7.16 14.98
N GLY A 50 0.10 8.45 15.27
CA GLY A 50 0.87 9.42 14.47
C GLY A 50 0.05 10.03 13.34
N ASP A 51 0.67 10.94 12.59
CA ASP A 51 0.04 11.59 11.43
C ASP A 51 0.40 10.84 10.15
N VAL A 52 -0.60 10.19 9.53
CA VAL A 52 -0.41 9.43 8.29
C VAL A 52 0.05 10.30 7.11
N HIS A 53 -0.29 11.60 7.09
CA HIS A 53 0.19 12.53 6.07
C HIS A 53 1.70 12.80 6.21
N GLU A 54 2.17 12.97 7.45
CA GLU A 54 3.58 13.15 7.75
C GLU A 54 4.39 11.90 7.39
N ILE A 55 3.88 10.73 7.79
CA ILE A 55 4.49 9.42 7.52
C ILE A 55 4.62 9.19 6.01
N GLU A 56 3.55 9.39 5.24
CA GLU A 56 3.58 9.26 3.77
C GLU A 56 4.60 10.22 3.15
N THR A 57 4.60 11.48 3.56
CA THR A 57 5.52 12.49 3.01
C THR A 57 6.98 12.09 3.23
N LYS A 58 7.33 11.64 4.44
CA LYS A 58 8.68 11.20 4.77
C LYS A 58 9.06 9.90 4.06
N LEU A 59 8.11 8.96 3.95
CA LEU A 59 8.30 7.72 3.22
C LEU A 59 8.59 7.98 1.73
N LEU A 60 7.83 8.85 1.07
CA LEU A 60 8.05 9.22 -0.33
C LEU A 60 9.45 9.82 -0.54
N ASN A 61 9.91 10.66 0.40
CA ASN A 61 11.25 11.23 0.37
C ASN A 61 12.33 10.17 0.62
N ARG A 62 12.09 9.19 1.50
CA ARG A 62 12.99 8.07 1.77
C ARG A 62 13.17 7.19 0.53
N VAL A 63 12.08 6.81 -0.13
CA VAL A 63 12.12 6.00 -1.37
C VAL A 63 12.85 6.76 -2.47
N GLU A 64 12.55 8.05 -2.67
CA GLU A 64 13.25 8.87 -3.66
C GLU A 64 14.75 9.03 -3.36
N SER A 65 15.12 9.10 -2.08
CA SER A 65 16.52 9.14 -1.64
C SER A 65 17.29 7.86 -1.94
N ILE A 66 16.63 6.69 -1.87
CA ILE A 66 17.26 5.39 -2.15
C ILE A 66 17.30 5.14 -3.67
N PHE A 67 16.20 5.47 -4.35
CA PHE A 67 15.99 5.22 -5.77
C PHE A 67 15.87 6.53 -6.55
N SER A 68 16.98 7.24 -6.67
CA SER A 68 17.04 8.45 -7.48
C SER A 68 16.51 8.17 -8.90
N ASP A 69 15.76 9.11 -9.45
CA ASP A 69 15.18 9.07 -10.81
C ASP A 69 14.09 8.02 -11.07
N ARG A 70 13.67 7.24 -10.05
CA ARG A 70 12.57 6.27 -10.20
C ARG A 70 11.20 6.85 -9.83
N ARG A 71 11.16 8.02 -9.19
CA ARG A 71 9.90 8.72 -8.85
C ARG A 71 9.30 9.40 -10.08
N LEU A 72 8.06 9.06 -10.39
CA LEU A 72 7.34 9.61 -11.53
C LEU A 72 6.86 11.04 -11.24
N LEU A 73 6.84 11.86 -12.29
CA LEU A 73 6.22 13.18 -12.27
C LEU A 73 4.82 13.10 -12.87
N HIS A 74 3.89 13.90 -12.34
CA HIS A 74 2.60 14.12 -13.00
C HIS A 74 2.84 14.74 -14.36
N PHE A 75 2.30 14.12 -15.42
CA PHE A 75 2.52 14.59 -16.79
C PHE A 75 2.03 16.03 -17.01
N SER A 76 0.90 16.41 -16.40
CA SER A 76 0.28 17.72 -16.57
C SER A 76 1.03 18.86 -15.87
N THR A 77 1.62 18.60 -14.71
CA THR A 77 2.19 19.65 -13.84
C THR A 77 3.70 19.57 -13.69
N GLY A 78 4.31 18.43 -14.03
CA GLY A 78 5.72 18.14 -13.73
C GLY A 78 6.02 17.97 -12.24
N SER A 79 5.00 18.00 -11.36
CA SER A 79 5.18 17.83 -9.92
C SER A 79 5.46 16.37 -9.57
N LYS A 80 6.17 16.14 -8.47
CA LYS A 80 6.44 14.79 -7.95
C LYS A 80 5.12 14.09 -7.62
N SER A 81 4.92 12.90 -8.16
CA SER A 81 3.78 12.04 -7.83
C SER A 81 4.13 11.09 -6.69
N GLU A 82 3.17 10.28 -6.27
CA GLU A 82 3.39 9.17 -5.35
C GLU A 82 3.68 7.84 -6.08
N CYS A 83 3.87 7.91 -7.40
CA CYS A 83 4.10 6.74 -8.25
C CYS A 83 5.59 6.58 -8.59
N PHE A 84 6.03 5.35 -8.78
CA PHE A 84 7.42 5.00 -9.04
C PHE A 84 7.51 3.96 -10.15
N PHE A 85 8.62 3.99 -10.88
CA PHE A 85 9.07 2.85 -11.68
C PHE A 85 9.79 1.85 -10.76
N LEU A 86 9.09 1.23 -9.83
CA LEU A 86 9.66 0.20 -8.95
C LEU A 86 8.67 -0.95 -8.83
N ASN A 87 9.20 -2.17 -8.68
CA ASN A 87 8.37 -3.31 -8.41
C ASN A 87 7.71 -3.15 -7.02
N PRO A 88 6.43 -3.55 -6.85
CA PRO A 88 5.76 -3.48 -5.56
C PRO A 88 6.49 -4.19 -4.43
N ASN A 89 7.23 -5.28 -4.69
CA ASN A 89 8.08 -5.94 -3.69
C ASN A 89 9.21 -5.01 -3.20
N GLU A 90 9.90 -4.32 -4.11
CA GLU A 90 10.99 -3.40 -3.76
C GLU A 90 10.50 -2.26 -2.86
N ILE A 91 9.34 -1.69 -3.18
CA ILE A 91 8.72 -0.67 -2.30
C ILE A 91 8.30 -1.29 -0.97
N THR A 92 7.75 -2.50 -0.97
CA THR A 92 7.33 -3.19 0.26
C THR A 92 8.47 -3.27 1.27
N TYR A 93 9.66 -3.70 0.83
CA TYR A 93 10.83 -3.76 1.70
C TYR A 93 11.21 -2.39 2.28
N VAL A 94 11.23 -1.34 1.46
CA VAL A 94 11.59 0.00 1.94
C VAL A 94 10.52 0.58 2.88
N VAL A 95 9.25 0.27 2.67
CA VAL A 95 8.17 0.69 3.56
C VAL A 95 8.30 0.00 4.91
N GLU A 96 8.54 -1.30 4.94
CA GLU A 96 8.70 -2.05 6.18
C GLU A 96 9.92 -1.58 6.96
N ASP A 97 11.09 -1.48 6.31
CA ASP A 97 12.33 -0.93 6.89
C ASP A 97 12.11 0.47 7.49
N PHE A 98 11.49 1.38 6.73
CA PHE A 98 11.19 2.73 7.19
C PHE A 98 10.24 2.77 8.40
N ILE A 99 9.19 1.94 8.38
CA ILE A 99 8.24 1.86 9.50
C ILE A 99 8.93 1.29 10.73
N GLU A 100 9.70 0.20 10.60
CA GLU A 100 10.39 -0.41 11.75
C GLU A 100 11.42 0.55 12.38
N GLU A 101 12.20 1.25 11.56
CA GLU A 101 13.23 2.18 12.02
C GLU A 101 12.67 3.43 12.73
N GLN A 102 11.58 4.00 12.19
CA GLN A 102 11.13 5.35 12.58
C GLN A 102 9.72 5.43 13.15
N TYR A 103 8.87 4.44 12.87
CA TYR A 103 7.44 4.46 13.18
C TYR A 103 6.92 3.11 13.74
N SER A 104 7.78 2.30 14.36
CA SER A 104 7.40 0.96 14.86
C SER A 104 6.21 1.02 15.82
N SER A 105 6.13 2.07 16.64
CA SER A 105 5.00 2.28 17.56
C SER A 105 3.68 2.70 16.89
N CYS A 106 3.68 2.94 15.58
CA CYS A 106 2.53 3.41 14.79
C CYS A 106 1.78 2.27 14.10
N VAL A 107 2.27 1.03 14.18
CA VAL A 107 1.66 -0.14 13.53
C VAL A 107 1.43 -1.26 14.55
N PHE A 108 0.67 -2.28 14.13
CA PHE A 108 0.61 -3.55 14.86
C PHE A 108 1.67 -4.52 14.32
N TYR A 109 2.07 -5.45 15.18
CA TYR A 109 2.90 -6.60 14.82
C TYR A 109 2.05 -7.86 15.02
N GLU A 110 2.34 -8.91 14.26
CA GLU A 110 1.68 -10.21 14.48
C GLU A 110 2.06 -10.76 15.88
N ASP A 111 1.21 -11.57 16.51
CA ASP A 111 1.29 -11.89 17.96
C ASP A 111 2.46 -12.80 18.40
N LEU A 112 3.44 -13.10 17.53
CA LEU A 112 4.60 -13.94 17.85
C LEU A 112 5.89 -13.10 18.08
N PRO A 113 6.91 -13.60 18.79
CA PRO A 113 8.19 -12.91 18.90
C PRO A 113 8.90 -12.85 17.54
N HIS A 114 9.54 -11.70 17.22
CA HIS A 114 10.21 -11.44 15.92
C HIS A 114 9.27 -11.41 14.71
N THR A 115 8.01 -11.03 14.92
CA THR A 115 7.02 -10.99 13.85
C THR A 115 7.20 -9.82 12.90
N PRO A 116 6.89 -10.05 11.62
CA PRO A 116 6.77 -8.95 10.67
C PRO A 116 5.65 -8.00 11.09
N ILE A 117 5.75 -6.75 10.63
CA ILE A 117 4.65 -5.78 10.73
C ILE A 117 3.35 -6.42 10.23
N SER A 118 2.28 -6.29 11.00
CA SER A 118 0.95 -6.73 10.58
C SER A 118 0.50 -5.92 9.36
N ARG A 119 0.15 -6.62 8.28
CA ARG A 119 -0.18 -6.00 7.00
C ARG A 119 -1.33 -6.72 6.29
N TYR A 120 -2.13 -5.94 5.59
CA TYR A 120 -3.01 -6.47 4.55
C TYR A 120 -2.16 -6.87 3.35
N GLN A 121 -2.36 -8.07 2.82
CA GLN A 121 -1.84 -8.50 1.52
C GLN A 121 -3.01 -8.78 0.59
N CYS A 122 -2.87 -8.42 -0.69
CA CYS A 122 -3.87 -8.72 -1.71
C CYS A 122 -4.19 -10.23 -1.80
N ASP A 123 -5.36 -10.53 -2.39
CA ASP A 123 -5.81 -11.90 -2.57
C ASP A 123 -4.69 -12.79 -3.17
N PRO A 124 -4.39 -13.97 -2.58
CA PRO A 124 -3.29 -14.82 -3.03
C PRO A 124 -3.34 -15.20 -4.50
N HIS A 125 -4.53 -15.24 -5.12
CA HIS A 125 -4.67 -15.45 -6.55
C HIS A 125 -4.21 -14.24 -7.35
N VAL A 126 -4.59 -13.02 -6.94
CA VAL A 126 -4.13 -11.76 -7.57
C VAL A 126 -2.62 -11.63 -7.43
N TYR A 127 -2.09 -11.87 -6.23
CA TYR A 127 -0.65 -11.90 -5.97
C TYR A 127 0.09 -12.85 -6.93
N ARG A 128 -0.36 -14.11 -6.99
CA ARG A 128 0.25 -15.11 -7.89
C ARG A 128 0.10 -14.77 -9.36
N MET A 129 -0.99 -14.14 -9.78
CA MET A 129 -1.14 -13.68 -11.17
C MET A 129 -0.09 -12.62 -11.49
N PHE A 130 0.08 -11.63 -10.62
CA PHE A 130 1.08 -10.58 -10.77
C PHE A 130 2.51 -11.17 -10.87
N GLU A 131 2.87 -12.07 -9.95
CA GLU A 131 4.20 -12.72 -9.93
C GLU A 131 4.44 -13.66 -11.13
N LYS A 132 3.44 -14.45 -11.54
CA LYS A 132 3.55 -15.34 -12.70
C LYS A 132 3.72 -14.54 -14.00
N SER A 133 2.98 -13.45 -14.12
CA SER A 133 3.07 -12.65 -15.32
C SER A 133 4.41 -11.93 -15.40
N ASN A 134 4.98 -11.48 -14.27
CA ASN A 134 6.35 -10.97 -14.18
C ASN A 134 7.39 -11.98 -14.73
N THR A 135 7.28 -13.26 -14.36
CA THR A 135 8.20 -14.31 -14.82
C THR A 135 8.00 -14.72 -16.29
N SER A 136 6.77 -14.64 -16.81
CA SER A 136 6.47 -15.00 -18.21
C SER A 136 6.85 -13.95 -19.27
N PHE A 137 7.06 -12.69 -18.87
CA PHE A 137 7.50 -11.59 -19.77
C PHE A 137 9.02 -11.49 -19.93
N GLY A 138 9.80 -12.47 -19.46
CA GLY A 138 11.25 -12.54 -19.71
C GLY A 138 12.10 -11.58 -18.89
N LEU A 139 11.53 -10.85 -17.92
CA LEU A 139 12.29 -10.18 -16.85
C LEU A 139 12.56 -11.19 -15.72
N GLY A 140 13.18 -12.30 -16.09
CA GLY A 140 13.76 -13.22 -15.13
C GLY A 140 15.08 -12.66 -14.60
N GLN A 141 15.17 -12.57 -13.27
CA GLN A 141 16.40 -12.73 -12.48
C GLN A 141 17.28 -11.51 -12.11
N ASN A 142 16.97 -10.26 -12.46
CA ASN A 142 17.93 -9.17 -12.18
C ASN A 142 17.58 -8.14 -11.07
N SER A 143 16.37 -8.13 -10.48
CA SER A 143 16.04 -7.13 -9.44
C SER A 143 16.09 -7.66 -8.01
N THR A 144 15.96 -8.96 -7.78
CA THR A 144 16.09 -9.55 -6.44
C THR A 144 17.55 -9.74 -6.00
N HIS A 145 18.52 -9.65 -6.91
CA HIS A 145 19.94 -9.86 -6.58
C HIS A 145 20.65 -8.62 -6.02
N LEU A 146 20.14 -7.41 -6.30
CA LEU A 146 20.78 -6.18 -5.81
C LEU A 146 20.49 -5.88 -4.32
N PHE A 147 19.49 -6.53 -3.72
CA PHE A 147 19.17 -6.36 -2.29
C PHE A 147 19.75 -7.46 -1.39
N ASN A 148 20.18 -8.59 -1.97
CA ASN A 148 20.64 -9.73 -1.16
C ASN A 148 22.14 -9.68 -0.83
N ASP A 149 22.92 -8.89 -1.57
CA ASP A 149 24.39 -8.91 -1.46
C ASP A 149 24.96 -7.85 -0.49
N ASN A 150 24.14 -7.07 0.22
CA ASN A 150 24.66 -6.01 1.12
C ASN A 150 23.90 -5.75 2.43
N MET A 151 23.01 -6.65 2.88
CA MET A 151 22.44 -6.61 4.23
C MET A 151 22.54 -8.02 4.83
N GLY A 152 23.46 -8.18 5.78
CA GLY A 152 23.79 -9.45 6.41
C GLY A 152 22.67 -10.00 7.31
N TYR A 153 21.60 -10.51 6.71
CA TYR A 153 20.72 -11.47 7.36
C TYR A 153 21.23 -12.87 7.06
N GLY A 154 22.15 -13.33 7.90
CA GLY A 154 22.63 -14.71 7.89
C GLY A 154 21.51 -15.67 8.25
N VAL A 155 20.84 -16.22 7.25
CA VAL A 155 20.00 -17.42 7.42
C VAL A 155 20.88 -18.63 7.17
N GLY A 156 21.36 -19.24 8.26
CA GLY A 156 22.08 -20.49 8.19
C GLY A 156 23.00 -20.76 9.37
N GLN A 157 22.47 -20.79 10.61
CA GLN A 157 23.10 -21.57 11.67
C GLN A 157 22.07 -22.41 12.40
N ASN A 158 22.43 -23.69 12.55
CA ASN A 158 21.64 -24.77 13.13
C ASN A 158 21.17 -24.42 14.55
N ILE A 159 19.87 -24.50 14.80
CA ILE A 159 19.32 -24.40 16.15
C ILE A 159 19.39 -25.79 16.79
N ASP A 160 20.13 -25.86 17.90
CA ASP A 160 20.25 -27.00 18.80
C ASP A 160 18.89 -27.29 19.47
N PRO A 161 18.35 -28.53 19.40
CA PRO A 161 17.00 -28.84 19.88
C PRO A 161 16.90 -29.05 21.40
N SER A 162 17.68 -28.35 22.22
CA SER A 162 17.79 -28.63 23.67
C SER A 162 17.43 -27.48 24.62
N LEU A 163 16.71 -26.45 24.17
CA LEU A 163 16.24 -25.36 25.04
C LEU A 163 14.74 -25.15 24.90
N ASP A 164 13.98 -26.12 25.45
CA ASP A 164 12.52 -26.22 25.38
C ASP A 164 11.89 -26.31 26.79
N GLU A 165 12.46 -25.61 27.77
CA GLU A 165 11.90 -25.52 29.12
C GLU A 165 11.90 -24.05 29.55
N ASP A 166 10.69 -23.50 29.80
CA ASP A 166 10.40 -22.29 30.60
C ASP A 166 9.47 -21.23 29.94
N ILE A 167 8.40 -21.61 29.25
CA ILE A 167 7.27 -20.67 29.02
C ILE A 167 5.91 -21.36 29.21
N GLU A 168 5.68 -21.94 30.40
CA GLU A 168 4.34 -22.20 30.94
C GLU A 168 3.93 -21.06 31.89
N PHE A 169 3.54 -19.91 31.35
CA PHE A 169 2.73 -18.92 32.08
C PHE A 169 2.21 -17.90 31.06
N TRP A 170 1.01 -17.36 31.26
CA TRP A 170 0.34 -16.35 30.41
C TRP A 170 -0.59 -16.84 29.28
N HIS A 171 -1.36 -17.90 29.53
CA HIS A 171 -2.75 -17.89 29.05
C HIS A 171 -3.57 -17.02 30.01
N ASP A 172 -3.93 -15.80 29.62
CA ASP A 172 -5.29 -15.22 29.81
C ASP A 172 -5.37 -13.74 29.37
N LYS A 173 -5.14 -13.46 28.08
CA LYS A 173 -5.68 -12.27 27.42
C LYS A 173 -6.05 -12.64 26.00
N THR A 174 -7.34 -12.65 25.69
CA THR A 174 -7.84 -12.76 24.31
C THR A 174 -7.27 -11.62 23.47
N PRO A 175 -6.43 -11.91 22.45
CA PRO A 175 -5.95 -10.91 21.51
C PRO A 175 -7.13 -10.40 20.67
N THR A 176 -7.20 -9.09 20.45
CA THR A 176 -8.04 -8.54 19.40
C THR A 176 -7.31 -8.72 18.09
N ASP A 177 -7.70 -9.74 17.31
CA ASP A 177 -7.13 -10.01 15.99
C ASP A 177 -7.06 -8.71 15.14
N PRO A 178 -5.95 -8.43 14.44
CA PRO A 178 -5.96 -7.49 13.32
C PRO A 178 -6.98 -7.96 12.26
N PRO A 179 -7.49 -7.07 11.39
CA PRO A 179 -8.63 -7.41 10.54
C PRO A 179 -8.16 -8.37 9.44
N ASN A 180 -8.35 -9.67 9.67
CA ASN A 180 -7.99 -10.72 8.71
C ASN A 180 -8.83 -10.70 7.41
N ASN A 181 -9.75 -9.76 7.28
CA ASN A 181 -10.67 -9.70 6.16
C ASN A 181 -11.34 -8.32 6.12
N LEU A 182 -10.67 -7.37 5.47
CA LEU A 182 -11.25 -6.10 4.98
C LEU A 182 -12.43 -6.30 4.00
N GLY A 183 -12.94 -7.53 3.84
CA GLY A 183 -13.96 -7.90 2.87
C GLY A 183 -13.50 -7.78 1.41
N LEU A 184 -12.19 -7.59 1.17
CA LEU A 184 -11.61 -7.44 -0.15
C LEU A 184 -11.28 -8.82 -0.72
N SER A 185 -12.05 -9.23 -1.73
CA SER A 185 -11.85 -10.42 -2.54
C SER A 185 -11.52 -10.04 -3.98
N ARG A 186 -11.10 -11.01 -4.80
CA ARG A 186 -10.99 -10.84 -6.27
C ARG A 186 -12.17 -10.03 -6.85
N ASN A 187 -13.41 -10.35 -6.50
CA ASN A 187 -14.57 -9.70 -7.10
C ASN A 187 -14.71 -8.21 -6.75
N ASN A 188 -14.08 -7.75 -5.67
CA ASN A 188 -14.01 -6.33 -5.30
C ASN A 188 -13.07 -5.53 -6.21
N TYR A 189 -12.11 -6.19 -6.86
CA TYR A 189 -11.18 -5.58 -7.82
C TYR A 189 -11.67 -5.63 -9.27
N PHE A 190 -12.58 -6.57 -9.58
CA PHE A 190 -12.99 -6.87 -10.97
C PHE A 190 -14.49 -6.65 -11.27
N SER A 191 -15.31 -6.26 -10.29
CA SER A 191 -16.69 -5.81 -10.56
C SER A 191 -16.69 -4.30 -10.84
N GLY A 192 -17.37 -3.88 -11.91
CA GLY A 192 -17.35 -2.52 -12.42
C GLY A 192 -17.37 -1.45 -11.33
N ASN A 193 -16.32 -0.61 -11.35
CA ASN A 193 -16.02 0.50 -10.44
C ASN A 193 -17.25 0.99 -9.67
N GLN A 194 -17.29 0.73 -8.36
CA GLN A 194 -18.26 1.33 -7.45
C GLN A 194 -17.73 2.64 -6.82
N ILE A 195 -16.79 3.33 -7.49
CA ILE A 195 -16.22 4.57 -6.97
C ILE A 195 -17.14 5.73 -7.33
N GLN A 196 -17.64 6.44 -6.30
CA GLN A 196 -18.21 7.76 -6.49
C GLN A 196 -17.11 8.73 -6.91
N HIS A 197 -17.19 9.20 -8.15
CA HIS A 197 -16.28 10.20 -8.73
C HIS A 197 -16.54 11.59 -8.15
N GLU A 198 -17.80 11.85 -7.84
CA GLU A 198 -18.28 13.11 -7.31
C GLU A 198 -19.22 12.84 -6.11
N THR A 199 -19.15 13.69 -5.09
CA THR A 199 -20.23 13.81 -4.11
C THR A 199 -21.07 15.01 -4.50
N ASP A 200 -22.33 14.76 -4.87
CA ASP A 200 -23.33 15.81 -5.07
C ASP A 200 -23.64 16.47 -3.71
N LEU A 201 -23.52 17.79 -3.67
CA LEU A 201 -23.78 18.64 -2.51
C LEU A 201 -25.16 19.32 -2.59
N GLY A 202 -25.89 19.16 -3.69
CA GLY A 202 -27.19 19.79 -3.94
C GLY A 202 -27.08 21.16 -4.63
N ASP A 203 -28.20 21.58 -5.22
CA ASP A 203 -28.33 22.84 -5.97
C ASP A 203 -27.25 23.02 -7.05
N GLY A 204 -26.86 21.94 -7.73
CA GLY A 204 -25.83 21.95 -8.76
C GLY A 204 -24.39 21.90 -8.24
N ASN A 205 -24.15 21.96 -6.93
CA ASN A 205 -22.80 21.88 -6.35
C ASN A 205 -22.34 20.43 -6.21
N PHE A 206 -21.05 20.15 -6.44
CA PHE A 206 -20.45 18.85 -6.22
C PHE A 206 -18.97 18.95 -5.80
N VAL A 207 -18.42 17.89 -5.22
CA VAL A 207 -16.99 17.76 -4.93
C VAL A 207 -16.42 16.64 -5.76
N ASP A 208 -15.39 16.93 -6.54
CA ASP A 208 -14.64 15.93 -7.30
C ASP A 208 -13.59 15.26 -6.41
N HIS A 209 -13.70 13.95 -6.19
CA HIS A 209 -12.78 13.22 -5.30
C HIS A 209 -11.39 13.01 -5.90
N SER A 210 -11.22 13.24 -7.20
CA SER A 210 -9.93 13.07 -7.89
C SER A 210 -9.01 14.28 -7.73
N THR A 211 -9.58 15.47 -7.60
CA THR A 211 -8.88 16.76 -7.48
C THR A 211 -9.11 17.44 -6.13
N GLY A 212 -10.15 17.04 -5.39
CA GLY A 212 -10.59 17.71 -4.16
C GLY A 212 -11.28 19.06 -4.41
N MET A 213 -11.51 19.44 -5.67
CA MET A 213 -12.10 20.73 -6.02
C MET A 213 -13.62 20.71 -5.90
N HIS A 214 -14.17 21.86 -5.53
CA HIS A 214 -15.60 22.09 -5.56
C HIS A 214 -16.02 22.57 -6.96
N GLY A 215 -17.06 21.98 -7.52
CA GLY A 215 -17.63 22.36 -8.80
C GLY A 215 -19.09 22.75 -8.67
N TYR A 216 -19.56 23.61 -9.57
CA TYR A 216 -20.98 23.89 -9.79
C TYR A 216 -21.36 23.49 -11.22
N ARG A 217 -22.38 22.65 -11.37
CA ARG A 217 -22.93 22.19 -12.64
C ARG A 217 -24.20 22.97 -12.95
N TYR A 218 -24.17 23.71 -14.04
CA TYR A 218 -25.32 24.43 -14.58
C TYR A 218 -26.30 23.48 -15.27
N GLU A 219 -27.54 23.94 -15.49
CA GLU A 219 -28.60 23.15 -16.15
C GLU A 219 -28.24 22.77 -17.60
N ASP A 220 -27.35 23.53 -18.26
CA ASP A 220 -26.84 23.24 -19.60
C ASP A 220 -25.69 22.21 -19.61
N GLY A 221 -25.31 21.71 -18.42
CA GLY A 221 -24.24 20.73 -18.23
C GLY A 221 -22.83 21.32 -18.16
N SER A 222 -22.67 22.65 -18.26
CA SER A 222 -21.38 23.30 -18.05
C SER A 222 -20.98 23.26 -16.58
N VAL A 223 -19.66 23.23 -16.32
CA VAL A 223 -19.09 23.14 -14.97
C VAL A 223 -18.18 24.33 -14.71
N GLU A 224 -18.43 25.02 -13.61
CA GLU A 224 -17.52 26.02 -13.04
C GLU A 224 -16.80 25.44 -11.84
N TRP A 225 -15.48 25.58 -11.82
CA TRP A 225 -14.63 25.09 -10.73
C TRP A 225 -14.31 26.22 -9.76
N ARG A 226 -14.37 25.92 -8.46
CA ARG A 226 -13.99 26.82 -7.37
C ARG A 226 -12.79 26.20 -6.65
N GLU A 227 -11.72 26.99 -6.55
CA GLU A 227 -10.57 26.68 -5.68
C GLU A 227 -10.96 26.71 -4.20
#